data_AF-A0A2A2IL27-F1
#
_entry.id   AF-A0A2A2IL27-F1
#
_cell.length_a   1.000
_cell.length_b   1.000
_cell.length_c   1.000
_cell.angle_alpha   90.00
_cell.angle_beta   90.00
_cell.angle_gamma   90.00
#
_symmetry.space_group_name_H-M   'P 1'
#
loop_
_entity.id
_entity.type
_entity.pdbx_description
1 polymer ?
#
loop_
_entity_poly.entity_id
_entity_poly.type
_entity_poly.pdbx_seq_one_letter_code
_entity_poly.pdbx_strand_id
1 'polypeptide(L)'
;MAKRGQKAYAENRKSSRKPCKIDHDDCELFIQWMVERVRQERWSLDACVGYARRNKLFTPEQIPCTKTLYNMLWANKLPLSLFEVPQVLKHKRRRKWVRKNKRMKGRSIFDLFEI
;
A
#
# COMPACT_ATOMS: atom_id res chain seq x y z
N MET A 1 24.27 21.10 -10.65
CA MET A 1 22.89 20.57 -10.48
C MET A 1 22.70 19.32 -11.33
N ALA A 2 22.54 18.14 -10.73
CA ALA A 2 22.41 16.86 -11.47
C ALA A 2 20.96 16.62 -11.97
N LYS A 3 20.49 17.44 -12.94
CA LYS A 3 19.11 17.35 -13.48
C LYS A 3 18.86 16.08 -14.32
N ARG A 4 19.89 15.55 -14.99
CA ARG A 4 19.76 14.41 -15.92
C ARG A 4 19.46 13.09 -15.21
N GLY A 5 20.16 12.81 -14.10
CA GLY A 5 19.95 11.58 -13.31
C GLY A 5 18.58 11.53 -12.62
N GLN A 6 18.09 12.67 -12.12
CA GLN A 6 16.77 12.78 -11.51
C GLN A 6 15.65 12.45 -12.53
N LYS A 7 15.80 12.93 -13.78
CA LYS A 7 14.84 12.68 -14.86
C LYS A 7 14.76 11.20 -15.23
N ALA A 8 15.91 10.57 -15.47
CA ALA A 8 15.99 9.14 -15.77
C ALA A 8 15.41 8.27 -14.62
N TYR A 9 15.71 8.63 -13.36
CA TYR A 9 15.13 7.95 -12.20
C TYR A 9 13.60 8.07 -12.17
N ALA A 10 13.04 9.27 -12.41
CA ALA A 10 11.61 9.50 -12.40
C ALA A 10 10.87 8.75 -13.52
N GLU A 11 11.46 8.68 -14.72
CA GLU A 11 10.91 7.94 -15.86
C GLU A 11 10.89 6.43 -15.58
N ASN A 12 12.02 5.85 -15.13
CA ASN A 12 12.07 4.43 -14.76
C ASN A 12 11.13 4.12 -13.57
N ARG A 13 10.95 5.07 -12.65
CA ARG A 13 10.04 4.90 -11.50
C ARG A 13 8.57 4.83 -11.91
N LYS A 14 8.17 5.52 -12.99
CA LYS A 14 6.83 5.40 -13.57
C LYS A 14 6.59 3.99 -14.11
N SER A 15 7.58 3.44 -14.83
CA SER A 15 7.51 2.09 -15.41
C SER A 15 7.66 0.95 -14.36
N SER A 16 8.42 1.18 -13.29
CA SER A 16 8.68 0.18 -12.25
C SER A 16 7.51 -0.07 -11.28
N ARG A 17 6.44 0.72 -11.36
CA ARG A 17 5.26 0.49 -10.52
C ARG A 17 4.43 -0.61 -11.17
N LYS A 18 4.40 -1.79 -10.54
CA LYS A 18 3.40 -2.80 -10.89
C LYS A 18 2.01 -2.13 -10.84
N PRO A 19 1.22 -2.17 -11.92
CA PRO A 19 -0.15 -1.69 -11.87
C PRO A 19 -0.85 -2.41 -10.72
N CYS A 20 -1.58 -1.64 -9.90
CA CYS A 20 -2.34 -2.24 -8.83
C CYS A 20 -3.37 -3.18 -9.48
N LYS A 21 -3.47 -4.43 -9.00
CA LYS A 21 -4.45 -5.43 -9.46
C LYS A 21 -5.90 -5.06 -9.13
N ILE A 22 -6.25 -3.77 -9.20
CA ILE A 22 -7.56 -3.26 -8.81
C ILE A 22 -8.60 -3.52 -9.91
N ASP A 23 -8.17 -3.72 -11.17
CA ASP A 23 -9.04 -3.98 -12.33
C ASP A 23 -8.95 -5.44 -12.83
N HIS A 24 -8.81 -6.42 -11.94
CA HIS A 24 -9.01 -7.82 -12.33
C HIS A 24 -10.37 -8.28 -11.82
N ASP A 25 -11.31 -8.52 -12.75
CA ASP A 25 -12.63 -9.13 -12.50
C ASP A 25 -12.50 -10.40 -11.62
N ASP A 26 -11.37 -11.10 -11.74
CA ASP A 26 -11.04 -12.31 -10.98
C ASP A 26 -11.11 -12.15 -9.45
N CYS A 27 -10.89 -10.94 -8.92
CA CYS A 27 -10.87 -10.68 -7.48
C CYS A 27 -12.25 -10.35 -6.90
N GLU A 28 -13.26 -10.10 -7.73
CA GLU A 28 -14.57 -9.61 -7.29
C GLU A 28 -15.26 -10.62 -6.36
N LEU A 29 -15.25 -11.90 -6.73
CA LEU A 29 -15.85 -12.98 -5.93
C LEU A 29 -15.23 -13.06 -4.53
N PHE A 30 -13.90 -12.92 -4.44
CA PHE A 30 -13.21 -12.88 -3.16
C PHE A 30 -13.63 -11.66 -2.33
N ILE A 31 -13.75 -10.48 -2.95
CA ILE A 31 -14.15 -9.25 -2.26
C ILE A 31 -15.57 -9.37 -1.71
N GLN A 32 -16.52 -9.85 -2.49
CA GLN A 32 -17.90 -10.05 -2.06
C GLN A 32 -18.00 -11.01 -0.88
N TRP A 33 -17.33 -12.17 -0.97
CA TRP A 33 -17.26 -13.15 0.13
C TRP A 33 -16.59 -12.56 1.38
N MET A 34 -15.51 -11.80 1.20
CA MET A 34 -14.80 -11.16 2.31
C MET A 34 -15.70 -10.14 3.03
N VAL A 35 -16.46 -9.34 2.28
CA VAL A 35 -17.40 -8.35 2.85
C VAL A 35 -18.47 -9.04 3.70
N GLU A 36 -19.00 -10.15 3.22
CA GLU A 36 -19.97 -10.95 3.98
C GLU A 36 -19.38 -11.46 5.29
N ARG A 37 -18.18 -12.06 5.27
CA ARG A 37 -17.49 -12.54 6.49
C ARG A 37 -17.17 -11.41 7.46
N VAL A 38 -16.75 -10.25 6.96
CA VAL A 38 -16.49 -9.06 7.79
C VAL A 38 -17.77 -8.59 8.49
N ARG A 39 -18.92 -8.58 7.79
CA ARG A 39 -20.20 -8.12 8.37
C ARG A 39 -20.83 -9.12 9.33
N GLN A 40 -20.84 -10.41 8.98
CA GLN A 40 -21.49 -11.46 9.78
C GLN A 40 -20.62 -11.87 10.98
N GLU A 41 -19.33 -12.12 10.75
CA GLU A 41 -18.45 -12.73 11.75
C GLU A 41 -17.44 -11.74 12.35
N ARG A 42 -17.43 -10.47 11.90
CA ARG A 42 -16.48 -9.43 12.35
C ARG A 42 -15.02 -9.81 12.13
N TRP A 43 -14.74 -10.58 11.09
CA TRP A 43 -13.39 -10.98 10.73
C TRP A 43 -12.52 -9.79 10.31
N SER A 44 -11.21 -9.93 10.50
CA SER A 44 -10.22 -9.01 9.95
C SER A 44 -9.91 -9.34 8.49
N LEU A 45 -9.42 -8.38 7.70
CA LEU A 45 -9.02 -8.66 6.31
C LEU A 45 -7.92 -9.72 6.24
N ASP A 46 -6.99 -9.72 7.21
CA ASP A 46 -5.94 -10.73 7.31
C ASP A 46 -6.51 -12.12 7.64
N ALA A 47 -7.54 -12.20 8.51
CA ALA A 47 -8.22 -13.45 8.82
C ALA A 47 -8.92 -14.02 7.58
N CYS A 48 -9.62 -13.17 6.80
CA CYS A 48 -10.25 -13.60 5.55
C CYS A 48 -9.22 -14.16 4.55
N VAL A 49 -8.09 -13.47 4.34
CA VAL A 49 -7.02 -13.94 3.44
C VAL A 49 -6.40 -15.24 3.94
N GLY A 50 -6.09 -15.33 5.24
CA GLY A 50 -5.51 -16.53 5.83
C GLY A 50 -6.44 -17.74 5.74
N TYR A 51 -7.72 -17.53 6.03
CA TYR A 51 -8.74 -18.56 5.94
C TYR A 51 -8.97 -19.04 4.51
N ALA A 52 -9.12 -18.11 3.56
CA ALA A 52 -9.31 -18.44 2.16
C ALA A 52 -8.15 -19.27 1.59
N ARG A 53 -6.91 -18.92 1.94
CA ARG A 53 -5.71 -19.66 1.51
C ARG A 53 -5.63 -21.04 2.16
N ARG A 54 -5.88 -21.12 3.47
CA ARG A 54 -5.82 -22.39 4.21
C ARG A 54 -6.84 -23.40 3.70
N ASN A 55 -8.06 -22.93 3.42
CA ASN A 55 -9.17 -23.77 2.95
C ASN A 55 -9.26 -23.86 1.42
N LYS A 56 -8.32 -23.24 0.69
CA LYS A 56 -8.27 -23.22 -0.79
C LYS A 56 -9.61 -22.80 -1.44
N LEU A 57 -10.29 -21.82 -0.85
CA LEU A 57 -11.60 -21.35 -1.31
C LEU A 57 -11.54 -20.62 -2.65
N PHE A 58 -10.39 -20.03 -2.96
CA PHE A 58 -10.13 -19.25 -4.16
C PHE A 58 -8.75 -19.57 -4.70
N THR A 59 -8.52 -19.35 -6.00
CA THR A 59 -7.17 -19.50 -6.56
C THR A 59 -6.25 -18.41 -6.02
N PRO A 60 -4.92 -18.64 -5.99
CA PRO A 60 -3.96 -17.63 -5.54
C PRO A 60 -4.01 -16.32 -6.33
N GLU A 61 -4.44 -16.33 -7.61
CA GLU A 61 -4.59 -15.10 -8.39
C GLU A 61 -5.78 -14.25 -7.92
N GLN A 62 -6.87 -14.90 -7.52
CA GLN A 62 -8.11 -14.26 -7.07
C GLN A 62 -7.99 -13.61 -5.69
N ILE A 63 -7.02 -14.03 -4.87
CA ILE A 63 -6.82 -13.50 -3.52
C ILE A 63 -5.83 -12.32 -3.57
N PRO A 64 -6.28 -11.07 -3.41
CA PRO A 64 -5.38 -9.92 -3.38
C PRO A 64 -4.46 -9.99 -2.16
N CYS A 65 -3.28 -9.36 -2.24
CA CYS A 65 -2.44 -9.28 -1.06
C CYS A 65 -3.09 -8.37 0.00
N THR A 66 -2.86 -8.67 1.28
CA THR A 66 -3.46 -7.92 2.40
C THR A 66 -3.17 -6.43 2.32
N LYS A 67 -1.94 -6.05 1.94
CA LYS A 67 -1.59 -4.64 1.70
C LYS A 67 -2.45 -3.98 0.62
N THR A 68 -2.78 -4.70 -0.45
CA THR A 68 -3.66 -4.19 -1.50
C THR A 68 -5.07 -3.99 -0.97
N LEU A 69 -5.61 -4.96 -0.22
CA LEU A 69 -6.94 -4.84 0.42
C LEU A 69 -7.01 -3.62 1.34
N TYR A 70 -6.01 -3.44 2.22
CA TYR A 70 -5.95 -2.25 3.08
C TYR A 70 -5.84 -0.96 2.26
N ASN A 71 -5.04 -0.92 1.20
CA ASN A 71 -4.94 0.26 0.35
C ASN A 71 -6.29 0.57 -0.34
N MET A 72 -7.01 -0.45 -0.82
CA MET A 72 -8.34 -0.28 -1.42
C MET A 72 -9.34 0.21 -0.37
N LEU A 73 -9.32 -0.32 0.85
CA LEU A 73 -10.16 0.14 1.96
C LEU A 73 -9.91 1.63 2.27
N TRP A 74 -8.64 2.02 2.42
CA TRP A 74 -8.28 3.42 2.65
C TRP A 74 -8.59 4.36 1.48
N ALA A 75 -8.65 3.83 0.27
CA ALA A 75 -9.05 4.56 -0.93
C ALA A 75 -10.56 4.54 -1.18
N ASN A 76 -11.36 3.98 -0.25
CA ASN A 76 -12.81 3.78 -0.39
C ASN A 76 -13.20 3.03 -1.68
N LYS A 77 -12.37 2.07 -2.11
CA LYS A 77 -12.59 1.23 -3.30
C LYS A 77 -13.18 -0.15 -2.97
N LEU A 78 -13.37 -0.46 -1.70
CA LEU A 78 -14.06 -1.67 -1.27
C LEU A 78 -15.50 -1.31 -0.88
N PRO A 79 -16.46 -2.24 -1.02
CA PRO A 79 -17.81 -2.07 -0.49
C PRO A 79 -17.84 -2.29 1.04
N LEU A 80 -16.86 -1.72 1.74
CA LEU A 80 -16.68 -1.71 3.19
C LEU A 80 -16.30 -0.30 3.64
N SER A 81 -16.88 0.13 4.75
CA SER A 81 -16.49 1.34 5.45
C SER A 81 -15.32 1.06 6.40
N LEU A 82 -14.46 2.05 6.62
CA LEU A 82 -13.41 2.00 7.65
C LEU A 82 -13.97 1.73 9.05
N PHE A 83 -15.22 2.13 9.31
CA PHE A 83 -15.91 1.88 10.59
C PHE A 83 -16.34 0.42 10.78
N GLU A 84 -16.56 -0.32 9.68
CA GLU A 84 -16.89 -1.76 9.73
C GLU A 84 -15.65 -2.61 10.08
N VAL A 85 -14.45 -2.06 9.88
CA VAL A 85 -13.18 -2.72 10.21
C VAL A 85 -12.40 -1.86 11.23
N PRO A 86 -12.89 -1.74 12.48
CA PRO A 86 -12.31 -0.82 13.47
C PRO A 86 -10.87 -1.19 13.87
N GLN A 87 -10.46 -2.43 13.61
CA GLN A 87 -9.09 -2.90 13.80
C GLN A 87 -8.09 -2.07 12.96
N VAL A 88 -8.47 -1.60 11.78
CA VAL A 88 -7.62 -0.76 10.91
C VAL A 88 -7.35 0.59 11.57
N LEU A 89 -8.35 1.15 12.25
CA LEU A 89 -8.27 2.47 12.89
C LEU A 89 -7.33 2.47 14.11
N LYS A 90 -7.09 1.31 14.73
CA LYS A 90 -6.17 1.18 15.87
C LYS A 90 -4.70 1.30 15.46
N HIS A 91 -4.37 1.11 14.18
CA HIS A 91 -2.99 1.17 13.72
C HIS A 91 -2.50 2.61 13.59
N LYS A 92 -1.67 3.04 14.54
CA LYS A 92 -0.90 4.30 14.41
C LYS A 92 0.04 4.20 13.21
N ARG A 93 -0.16 5.06 12.21
CA ARG A 93 0.79 5.19 11.10
C ARG A 93 2.13 5.66 11.67
N ARG A 94 3.19 4.87 11.48
CA ARG A 94 4.55 5.34 11.78
C ARG A 94 4.85 6.55 10.89
N ARG A 95 5.29 7.65 11.51
CA ARG A 95 5.66 8.87 10.80
C ARG A 95 6.78 8.51 9.81
N LYS A 96 6.59 8.82 8.53
CA LYS A 96 7.66 8.65 7.53
C LYS A 96 8.74 9.68 7.83
N TRP A 97 9.82 9.24 8.49
CA TRP A 97 11.00 10.08 8.65
C TRP A 97 11.80 10.04 7.36
N VAL A 98 11.68 11.10 6.56
CA VAL A 98 12.54 11.29 5.39
C VAL A 98 13.88 11.81 5.92
N ARG A 99 14.82 10.89 6.15
CA ARG A 99 16.19 11.25 6.54
C ARG A 99 16.80 12.08 5.40
N LYS A 100 16.91 13.40 5.58
CA LYS A 100 17.46 14.30 4.55
C LYS A 100 18.90 13.92 4.16
N ASN A 101 19.71 13.45 5.11
CA ASN A 101 21.06 12.94 4.86
C ASN A 101 21.45 11.80 5.84
N LYS A 102 22.14 10.76 5.36
CA LYS A 102 22.69 9.70 6.23
C LYS A 102 23.83 10.22 7.13
N ARG A 103 24.68 11.10 6.59
CA ARG A 103 25.79 11.81 7.26
C ARG A 103 25.65 13.33 7.07
N MET A 104 26.14 14.13 8.00
CA MET A 104 26.25 15.59 7.80
C MET A 104 27.23 15.85 6.65
N LYS A 105 26.80 16.57 5.62
CA LYS A 105 27.72 17.13 4.62
C LYS A 105 28.20 18.48 5.16
N GLY A 106 29.49 18.78 5.04
CA GLY A 106 30.05 20.07 5.44
C GLY A 106 29.39 21.24 4.71
N ARG A 107 29.66 22.47 5.16
CA ARG A 107 29.16 23.70 4.51
C ARG A 107 29.58 23.69 3.04
N SER A 108 28.65 24.02 2.15
CA SER A 108 28.95 24.12 0.72
C SER A 108 29.93 25.26 0.48
N ILE A 109 30.91 25.02 -0.39
CA ILE A 109 31.94 25.94 -0.92
C ILE A 109 31.43 27.30 -1.46
N PHE A 110 30.12 27.54 -1.44
CA PHE A 110 29.52 28.82 -1.82
C PHE A 110 29.77 29.94 -0.80
N ASP A 111 30.11 29.60 0.45
CA ASP A 111 30.38 30.59 1.51
C ASP A 111 31.84 31.10 1.51
N LEU A 112 32.61 30.87 0.43
CA LEU A 112 34.03 31.23 0.32
C LEU A 112 34.31 32.43 -0.62
N PHE A 113 33.28 33.17 -1.04
CA PHE A 113 33.41 34.33 -1.93
C PHE A 113 32.89 35.66 -1.33
N GLU A 114 32.96 35.82 0.00
CA GLU A 114 32.85 37.13 0.66
C GLU A 114 33.97 37.30 1.70
N ILE A 115 35.22 37.50 1.22
CA ILE A 115 36.29 38.23 1.93
C ILE A 115 37.07 39.01 0.86
#